data_AF-K1QMT0-F1
#
_entry.id   AF-K1QMT0-F1
#
_cell.length_a   1.000
_cell.length_b   1.000
_cell.length_c   1.000
_cell.angle_alpha   90.00
_cell.angle_beta   90.00
_cell.angle_gamma   90.00
#
_symmetry.space_group_name_H-M   'P 1'
#
loop_
_entity.id
_entity.type
_entity.pdbx_description
1 polymer ?
#
loop_
_entity_poly.entity_id
_entity_poly.type
_entity_poly.pdbx_seq_one_letter_code
_entity_poly.pdbx_strand_id
1 'polypeptide(L)'
;MEYEGSIFNEYLVDFDQFLVQVYPRDDVLERAASQKPTSDQMNVMMIMLDSMSHMSFRRKLPKTYGYLKKNLASTILNGYNIVGDATLAALIPILTGKTELELPEVRRSQEESEYVDIYPMIWNDFKENGYVTLFAEDEPSISAFNLRFNGFKESPSDHYMRPFWLALWDSELRERSNKYCTGATPHHRFLLEYLKDFYVKYPNVPKFSLTFLAELTHWNNNPGEYLDVDFVNTLEKFSKLGFLDNTLLIVMGDHGARYGRVRRTVQGKIEERLPFVSLHFPHKFKLKHPELIKQLSKNADRLTTPFDIYESLKDILDLSRLHKPVILSRGISLLREIPANRNCASAHIDLQWCSCLVESEEDTNSKNIQTMAYELLQHINQLTQPLRNICQELSILKIVSANLISPNEKVLKFLKTLDSDQRVSNFSAEVRVDVAHYQITMETVPNYAQYEGMITKNLKDSTYEVFHDISRLDRYGNQSPNEKVLKFLKTLDSDQRVSNFSAEVSVDVAHYQITMETVPNYAQYEGMITKNLKDSTYEVFHDISRLDRYGNQSSCVSKLYPDLRKFCYCK
;
A
#
# COMPACT_ATOMS: atom_id res chain seq x y z
N MET A 1 -2.01 -52.57 -33.51
CA MET A 1 -3.08 -52.55 -34.52
C MET A 1 -4.21 -51.75 -33.93
N GLU A 2 -4.55 -50.55 -34.37
CA GLU A 2 -4.06 -49.69 -35.44
C GLU A 2 -4.10 -48.26 -34.90
N TYR A 3 -3.10 -47.48 -35.29
CA TYR A 3 -3.12 -46.03 -35.24
C TYR A 3 -4.26 -45.54 -36.13
N GLU A 4 -5.35 -45.02 -35.56
CA GLU A 4 -6.22 -44.11 -36.31
C GLU A 4 -5.50 -42.76 -36.37
N GLY A 5 -5.08 -42.44 -37.60
CA GLY A 5 -4.25 -41.29 -37.90
C GLY A 5 -4.90 -39.98 -37.48
N SER A 6 -4.16 -39.24 -36.65
CA SER A 6 -4.25 -37.78 -36.61
C SER A 6 -4.13 -37.25 -38.05
N ILE A 7 -5.19 -36.62 -38.54
CA ILE A 7 -5.23 -35.88 -39.81
C ILE A 7 -4.58 -34.48 -39.65
N PHE A 8 -3.82 -34.24 -38.57
CA PHE A 8 -2.96 -33.05 -38.44
C PHE A 8 -1.50 -33.46 -38.57
N ASN A 9 -1.08 -33.72 -39.80
CA ASN A 9 0.28 -33.44 -40.23
C ASN A 9 0.39 -31.91 -40.37
N GLU A 10 0.41 -31.19 -39.24
CA GLU A 10 0.65 -29.75 -39.24
C GLU A 10 2.14 -29.52 -39.42
N TYR A 11 2.50 -29.07 -40.62
CA TYR A 11 3.65 -28.23 -40.81
C TYR A 11 3.61 -27.16 -39.71
N LEU A 12 4.52 -27.24 -38.74
CA LEU A 12 4.79 -26.17 -37.78
C LEU A 12 5.01 -24.90 -38.61
N VAL A 13 4.04 -23.98 -38.57
CA VAL A 13 4.12 -22.72 -39.28
C VAL A 13 5.21 -21.90 -38.58
N ASP A 14 6.37 -21.76 -39.23
CA ASP A 14 7.44 -20.89 -38.76
C ASP A 14 6.98 -19.43 -38.95
N PHE A 15 6.77 -18.71 -37.85
CA PHE A 15 6.35 -17.32 -37.85
C PHE A 15 7.57 -16.42 -37.72
N ASP A 16 7.81 -15.52 -38.67
CA ASP A 16 8.89 -14.53 -38.58
C ASP A 16 8.59 -13.41 -37.55
N GLN A 17 7.30 -13.17 -37.27
CA GLN A 17 6.85 -12.12 -36.37
C GLN A 17 5.45 -12.39 -35.80
N PHE A 18 5.25 -12.03 -34.54
CA PHE A 18 3.93 -11.93 -33.92
C PHE A 18 3.49 -10.47 -33.82
N LEU A 19 2.22 -10.21 -34.11
CA LEU A 19 1.57 -8.91 -33.97
C LEU A 19 0.35 -9.07 -33.08
N VAL A 20 0.22 -8.22 -32.06
CA VAL A 20 -0.94 -8.19 -31.19
C VAL A 20 -1.81 -7.00 -31.53
N GLN A 21 -3.12 -7.23 -31.63
CA GLN A 21 -4.08 -6.18 -31.97
C GLN A 21 -5.42 -6.44 -31.28
N VAL A 22 -6.07 -5.37 -30.83
CA VAL A 22 -7.46 -5.36 -30.41
C VAL A 22 -8.36 -5.24 -31.63
N TYR A 23 -9.31 -6.18 -31.73
CA TYR A 23 -10.36 -6.13 -32.73
C TYR A 23 -11.67 -5.63 -32.09
N PRO A 24 -12.18 -4.43 -32.47
CA PRO A 24 -13.46 -3.95 -31.96
C PRO A 24 -14.58 -4.96 -32.24
N ARG A 25 -15.34 -5.32 -31.20
CA ARG A 25 -16.49 -6.23 -31.31
C ARG A 25 -17.81 -5.47 -31.36
N ASP A 26 -18.69 -5.85 -32.27
CA ASP A 26 -19.99 -5.19 -32.47
C ASP A 26 -20.91 -5.33 -31.24
N ASP A 27 -20.92 -6.51 -30.61
CA ASP A 27 -21.72 -6.78 -29.40
C ASP A 27 -21.34 -5.86 -28.22
N VAL A 28 -20.07 -5.47 -28.13
CA VAL A 28 -19.57 -4.51 -27.13
C VAL A 28 -20.07 -3.10 -27.44
N LEU A 29 -20.03 -2.69 -28.72
CA LEU A 29 -20.46 -1.35 -29.15
C LEU A 29 -21.96 -1.19 -28.95
N GLU A 30 -22.76 -2.21 -29.30
CA GLU A 30 -24.20 -2.25 -29.09
C GLU A 30 -24.55 -2.17 -27.59
N ARG A 31 -23.88 -2.99 -26.75
CA ARG A 31 -24.07 -2.95 -25.29
C ARG A 31 -23.75 -1.58 -24.71
N ALA A 32 -22.63 -0.97 -25.10
CA ALA A 32 -22.25 0.36 -24.63
C ALA A 32 -23.25 1.44 -25.06
N ALA A 33 -23.74 1.38 -26.30
CA ALA A 33 -24.73 2.33 -26.83
C ALA A 33 -26.09 2.24 -26.12
N SER A 34 -26.44 1.08 -25.55
CA SER A 34 -27.69 0.89 -24.80
C SER A 34 -27.68 1.55 -23.41
N GLN A 35 -26.50 1.93 -22.90
CA GLN A 35 -26.33 2.49 -21.57
C GLN A 35 -26.18 4.02 -21.62
N LYS A 36 -26.76 4.71 -20.64
CA LYS A 36 -26.58 6.17 -20.51
C LYS A 36 -25.40 6.46 -19.59
N PRO A 37 -24.33 7.11 -20.07
CA PRO A 37 -23.18 7.44 -19.24
C PRO A 37 -23.59 8.44 -18.15
N THR A 38 -23.11 8.22 -16.93
CA THR A 38 -23.28 9.19 -15.84
C THR A 38 -22.18 10.25 -15.91
N SER A 39 -22.42 11.41 -15.29
CA SER A 39 -21.43 12.50 -15.29
C SER A 39 -20.13 12.19 -14.55
N ASP A 40 -20.11 11.09 -13.80
CA ASP A 40 -18.96 10.63 -12.99
C ASP A 40 -18.35 9.33 -13.52
N GLN A 41 -18.89 8.79 -14.62
CA GLN A 41 -18.38 7.57 -15.23
C GLN A 41 -16.95 7.81 -15.75
N MET A 42 -16.03 6.97 -15.30
CA MET A 42 -14.62 7.00 -15.70
C MET A 42 -14.15 5.60 -16.07
N ASN A 43 -13.10 5.51 -16.87
CA ASN A 43 -12.44 4.22 -17.11
C ASN A 43 -11.67 3.78 -15.86
N VAL A 44 -11.43 2.49 -15.75
CA VAL A 44 -10.52 1.89 -14.76
C VAL A 44 -9.39 1.17 -15.51
N MET A 45 -8.16 1.57 -15.24
CA MET A 45 -6.94 0.97 -15.77
C MET A 45 -6.09 0.42 -14.63
N MET A 46 -6.01 -0.90 -14.51
CA MET A 46 -5.19 -1.57 -13.52
C MET A 46 -3.99 -2.21 -14.22
N ILE A 47 -2.78 -1.76 -13.86
CA ILE A 47 -1.53 -2.36 -14.31
C ILE A 47 -0.83 -2.93 -13.09
N MET A 48 -0.81 -4.25 -13.02
CA MET A 48 -0.30 -5.03 -11.91
C MET A 48 1.03 -5.69 -12.27
N LEU A 49 1.95 -5.78 -11.30
CA LEU A 49 3.26 -6.40 -11.46
C LEU A 49 3.44 -7.50 -10.40
N ASP A 50 3.89 -8.68 -10.81
CA ASP A 50 4.15 -9.78 -9.89
C ASP A 50 5.35 -9.47 -8.99
N SER A 51 5.25 -9.79 -7.69
CA SER A 51 6.39 -9.81 -6.75
C SER A 51 7.05 -8.45 -6.50
N MET A 52 6.36 -7.34 -6.77
CA MET A 52 6.87 -5.98 -6.57
C MET A 52 6.41 -5.37 -5.24
N SER A 53 7.30 -5.42 -4.24
CA SER A 53 7.13 -4.72 -2.95
C SER A 53 7.16 -3.20 -3.14
N HIS A 54 6.64 -2.46 -2.16
CA HIS A 54 6.73 -1.00 -2.11
C HIS A 54 8.19 -0.53 -2.31
N MET A 55 9.14 -1.26 -1.72
CA MET A 55 10.56 -0.92 -1.80
C MET A 55 11.24 -1.49 -3.05
N SER A 56 10.91 -2.69 -3.51
CA SER A 56 11.50 -3.25 -4.73
C SER A 56 11.02 -2.48 -5.96
N PHE A 57 9.78 -2.01 -5.99
CA PHE A 57 9.27 -1.11 -7.04
C PHE A 57 10.09 0.17 -7.13
N ARG A 58 10.36 0.82 -5.98
CA ARG A 58 11.18 2.05 -5.92
C ARG A 58 12.62 1.83 -6.36
N ARG A 59 13.19 0.65 -6.04
CA ARG A 59 14.57 0.30 -6.42
C ARG A 59 14.69 -0.08 -7.91
N LYS A 60 13.69 -0.76 -8.46
CA LYS A 60 13.75 -1.35 -9.82
C LYS A 60 13.07 -0.53 -10.90
N LEU A 61 12.09 0.30 -10.53
CA LEU A 61 11.41 1.21 -11.45
C LEU A 61 11.47 2.67 -10.95
N PRO A 62 12.67 3.24 -10.70
CA PRO A 62 12.80 4.58 -10.15
C PRO A 62 12.25 5.68 -11.07
N LYS A 63 12.33 5.53 -12.40
CA LYS A 63 11.78 6.53 -13.34
C LYS A 63 10.26 6.49 -13.33
N THR A 64 9.68 5.30 -13.39
CA THR A 64 8.23 5.08 -13.31
C THR A 64 7.69 5.59 -11.97
N TYR A 65 8.31 5.23 -10.85
CA TYR A 65 7.93 5.75 -9.53
C TYR A 65 8.00 7.28 -9.48
N GLY A 66 9.07 7.87 -10.03
CA GLY A 66 9.24 9.31 -10.15
C GLY A 66 8.09 9.96 -10.93
N TYR A 67 7.71 9.39 -12.07
CA TYR A 67 6.61 9.89 -12.91
C TYR A 67 5.26 9.78 -12.20
N LEU A 68 4.93 8.63 -11.61
CA LEU A 68 3.70 8.45 -10.83
C LEU A 68 3.58 9.49 -9.71
N LYS A 69 4.66 9.70 -8.95
CA LYS A 69 4.66 10.62 -7.81
C LYS A 69 4.66 12.09 -8.21
N LYS A 70 5.53 12.49 -9.14
CA LYS A 70 5.79 13.91 -9.45
C LYS A 70 4.93 14.44 -10.58
N ASN A 71 4.69 13.64 -11.62
CA ASN A 71 3.99 14.08 -12.83
C ASN A 71 2.49 13.79 -12.75
N LEU A 72 2.10 12.59 -12.29
CA LEU A 72 0.69 12.23 -12.15
C LEU A 72 0.09 12.63 -10.80
N ALA A 73 0.93 13.01 -9.83
CA ALA A 73 0.51 13.28 -8.45
C ALA A 73 -0.43 12.17 -7.94
N SER A 74 0.01 10.91 -8.12
CA SER A 74 -0.70 9.73 -7.65
C SER A 74 -0.62 9.64 -6.12
N THR A 75 -1.71 9.19 -5.49
CA THR A 75 -1.67 8.80 -4.08
C THR A 75 -1.01 7.44 -3.97
N ILE A 76 0.09 7.36 -3.24
CA ILE A 76 0.79 6.11 -2.96
C ILE A 76 0.27 5.59 -1.62
N LEU A 77 -0.19 4.33 -1.57
CA LEU A 77 -0.58 3.71 -0.30
C LEU A 77 0.66 3.14 0.38
N ASN A 78 1.10 3.78 1.46
CA ASN A 78 2.26 3.38 2.25
C ASN A 78 1.92 2.25 3.23
N GLY A 79 0.66 2.14 3.65
CA GLY A 79 0.17 1.10 4.57
C GLY A 79 -0.56 -0.08 3.91
N TYR A 80 -0.40 -0.30 2.61
CA TYR A 80 -1.07 -1.40 1.90
C TYR A 80 -0.45 -2.76 2.23
N ASN A 81 -1.28 -3.71 2.65
CA ASN A 81 -0.88 -5.02 3.16
C ASN A 81 -1.60 -6.16 2.43
N ILE A 82 -0.88 -7.24 2.14
CA ILE A 82 -1.49 -8.47 1.57
C ILE A 82 -2.41 -9.18 2.57
N VAL A 83 -3.26 -10.09 2.08
CA VAL A 83 -4.14 -10.90 2.94
C VAL A 83 -3.85 -12.41 2.85
N GLY A 84 -2.93 -12.82 1.98
CA GLY A 84 -2.55 -14.23 1.81
C GLY A 84 -1.31 -14.40 0.95
N ASP A 85 -0.89 -15.65 0.75
CA ASP A 85 0.28 -15.97 -0.07
C ASP A 85 -0.06 -15.91 -1.57
N ALA A 86 0.89 -15.43 -2.37
CA ALA A 86 0.85 -15.43 -3.82
C ALA A 86 -0.22 -14.54 -4.48
N THR A 87 -0.17 -14.53 -5.82
CA THR A 87 -0.99 -13.70 -6.70
C THR A 87 -2.49 -13.89 -6.52
N LEU A 88 -2.97 -15.13 -6.36
CA LEU A 88 -4.41 -15.39 -6.20
C LEU A 88 -4.97 -14.82 -4.90
N ALA A 89 -4.17 -14.77 -3.83
CA ALA A 89 -4.58 -14.14 -2.58
C ALA A 89 -4.62 -12.60 -2.65
N ALA A 90 -4.04 -11.99 -3.68
CA ALA A 90 -4.21 -10.58 -3.99
C ALA A 90 -5.38 -10.37 -4.96
N LEU A 91 -5.40 -11.09 -6.09
CA LEU A 91 -6.37 -10.92 -7.16
C LEU A 91 -7.79 -11.32 -6.74
N ILE A 92 -7.99 -12.46 -6.08
CA ILE A 92 -9.35 -12.91 -5.72
C ILE A 92 -10.04 -11.86 -4.82
N PRO A 93 -9.43 -11.36 -3.74
CA PRO A 93 -10.05 -10.30 -2.93
C PRO A 93 -10.28 -8.99 -3.69
N ILE A 94 -9.34 -8.56 -4.55
CA ILE A 94 -9.50 -7.36 -5.39
C ILE A 94 -10.67 -7.50 -6.34
N LEU A 95 -10.88 -8.70 -6.89
CA LEU A 95 -11.84 -8.94 -7.97
C LEU A 95 -13.20 -9.43 -7.46
N THR A 96 -13.31 -9.97 -6.26
CA THR A 96 -14.55 -10.58 -5.77
C THR A 96 -15.00 -10.07 -4.40
N GLY A 97 -14.13 -9.35 -3.68
CA GLY A 97 -14.37 -8.98 -2.28
C GLY A 97 -14.34 -10.17 -1.31
N LYS A 98 -13.91 -11.35 -1.77
CA LYS A 98 -13.90 -12.62 -1.04
C LYS A 98 -12.50 -13.24 -1.02
N THR A 99 -12.27 -14.13 -0.08
CA THR A 99 -11.11 -15.04 -0.08
C THR A 99 -11.40 -16.27 -0.95
N GLU A 100 -10.35 -16.99 -1.37
CA GLU A 100 -10.49 -18.26 -2.11
C GLU A 100 -11.40 -19.26 -1.37
N LEU A 101 -11.32 -19.32 -0.04
CA LEU A 101 -12.10 -20.25 0.79
C LEU A 101 -13.59 -19.91 0.90
N GLU A 102 -13.98 -18.68 0.55
CA GLU A 102 -15.39 -18.24 0.54
C GLU A 102 -16.07 -18.48 -0.82
N LEU A 103 -15.32 -19.01 -1.79
CA LEU A 103 -15.75 -19.21 -3.16
C LEU A 103 -15.82 -20.71 -3.50
N PRO A 104 -16.57 -21.09 -4.56
CA PRO A 104 -16.61 -22.46 -5.04
C PRO A 104 -15.21 -23.01 -5.36
N GLU A 105 -15.07 -24.34 -5.24
CA GLU A 105 -13.82 -25.03 -5.51
C GLU A 105 -13.53 -25.09 -7.01
N VAL A 106 -12.36 -24.62 -7.43
CA VAL A 106 -11.94 -24.50 -8.84
C VAL A 106 -10.52 -25.01 -9.07
N ARG A 107 -9.86 -25.56 -8.05
CA ARG A 107 -8.49 -26.10 -8.14
C ARG A 107 -8.49 -27.38 -8.97
N ARG A 108 -7.54 -27.47 -9.91
CA ARG A 108 -7.28 -28.66 -10.75
C ARG A 108 -6.96 -29.92 -9.94
N SER A 109 -6.45 -29.74 -8.72
CA SER A 109 -6.07 -30.81 -7.81
C SER A 109 -7.27 -31.47 -7.10
N GLN A 110 -8.47 -30.91 -7.21
CA GLN A 110 -9.67 -31.40 -6.52
C GLN A 110 -10.62 -32.08 -7.50
N GLU A 111 -11.15 -33.23 -7.09
CA GLU A 111 -12.27 -33.90 -7.77
C GLU A 111 -13.52 -33.02 -7.72
N GLU A 112 -14.36 -33.08 -8.75
CA GLU A 112 -15.61 -32.29 -8.85
C GLU A 112 -15.41 -30.77 -8.72
N SER A 113 -14.30 -30.24 -9.23
CA SER A 113 -14.03 -28.80 -9.28
C SER A 113 -14.64 -28.10 -10.50
N GLU A 114 -15.03 -26.84 -10.33
CA GLU A 114 -15.63 -26.00 -11.36
C GLU A 114 -14.59 -25.14 -12.10
N TYR A 115 -15.01 -24.43 -13.16
CA TYR A 115 -14.20 -23.38 -13.77
C TYR A 115 -14.37 -22.04 -13.04
N VAL A 116 -13.39 -21.15 -13.19
CA VAL A 116 -13.34 -19.84 -12.50
C VAL A 116 -14.49 -18.92 -12.93
N ASP A 117 -15.18 -19.22 -14.02
CA ASP A 117 -16.37 -18.54 -14.55
C ASP A 117 -17.47 -18.33 -13.49
N ILE A 118 -17.55 -19.21 -12.48
CA ILE A 118 -18.55 -19.12 -11.39
C ILE A 118 -18.25 -17.97 -10.39
N TYR A 119 -17.05 -17.37 -10.44
CA TYR A 119 -16.67 -16.34 -9.49
C TYR A 119 -17.36 -15.00 -9.81
N PRO A 120 -17.82 -14.25 -8.79
CA PRO A 120 -18.46 -12.95 -8.97
C PRO A 120 -17.40 -11.87 -9.21
N MET A 121 -16.73 -11.95 -10.36
CA MET A 121 -15.65 -11.04 -10.73
C MET A 121 -16.18 -9.62 -10.98
N ILE A 122 -15.50 -8.62 -10.45
CA ILE A 122 -15.89 -7.20 -10.51
C ILE A 122 -15.99 -6.69 -11.94
N TRP A 123 -15.20 -7.24 -12.88
CA TRP A 123 -15.30 -6.89 -14.28
C TRP A 123 -16.66 -7.28 -14.90
N ASN A 124 -17.38 -8.26 -14.34
CA ASN A 124 -18.74 -8.59 -14.76
C ASN A 124 -19.68 -7.43 -14.43
N ASP A 125 -19.58 -6.86 -13.21
CA ASP A 125 -20.36 -5.68 -12.82
C ASP A 125 -20.07 -4.49 -13.76
N PHE A 126 -18.81 -4.26 -14.11
CA PHE A 126 -18.44 -3.23 -15.09
C PHE A 126 -19.02 -3.53 -16.47
N LYS A 127 -18.92 -4.78 -16.95
CA LYS A 127 -19.45 -5.23 -18.24
C LYS A 127 -20.96 -5.00 -18.34
N GLU A 128 -21.71 -5.38 -17.29
CA GLU A 128 -23.16 -5.17 -17.19
C GLU A 128 -23.55 -3.68 -17.24
N ASN A 129 -22.67 -2.80 -16.76
CA ASN A 129 -22.83 -1.35 -16.82
C ASN A 129 -22.25 -0.72 -18.10
N GLY A 130 -22.10 -1.52 -19.17
CA GLY A 130 -21.75 -1.03 -20.51
C GLY A 130 -20.26 -0.84 -20.75
N TYR A 131 -19.39 -1.26 -19.82
CA TYR A 131 -17.94 -1.18 -20.04
C TYR A 131 -17.49 -2.27 -21.01
N VAL A 132 -16.48 -1.93 -21.82
CA VAL A 132 -15.64 -2.94 -22.46
C VAL A 132 -14.58 -3.40 -21.46
N THR A 133 -14.36 -4.71 -21.41
CA THR A 133 -13.49 -5.35 -20.43
C THR A 133 -12.25 -5.98 -21.08
N LEU A 134 -11.09 -5.82 -20.45
CA LEU A 134 -9.81 -6.42 -20.85
C LEU A 134 -9.17 -7.15 -19.66
N PHE A 135 -8.82 -8.42 -19.84
CA PHE A 135 -7.92 -9.17 -18.96
C PHE A 135 -6.72 -9.67 -19.77
N ALA A 136 -5.53 -9.27 -19.38
CA ALA A 136 -4.30 -9.61 -20.09
C ALA A 136 -3.15 -9.88 -19.12
N GLU A 137 -2.47 -11.01 -19.32
CA GLU A 137 -1.28 -11.43 -18.57
C GLU A 137 -0.17 -11.71 -19.59
N ASP A 138 1.12 -11.72 -19.21
CA ASP A 138 2.25 -11.93 -20.14
C ASP A 138 2.92 -13.31 -20.10
N GLU A 139 2.58 -14.17 -19.13
CA GLU A 139 3.24 -15.46 -18.95
C GLU A 139 2.21 -16.60 -18.81
N PRO A 140 1.93 -17.34 -19.89
CA PRO A 140 0.85 -18.33 -19.90
C PRO A 140 1.14 -19.57 -19.03
N SER A 141 2.41 -19.87 -18.72
CA SER A 141 2.80 -21.06 -17.95
C SER A 141 2.57 -20.93 -16.44
N ILE A 142 2.55 -19.70 -15.91
CA ILE A 142 2.27 -19.38 -14.50
C ILE A 142 1.13 -18.37 -14.35
N SER A 143 0.28 -18.23 -15.37
CA SER A 143 -0.90 -17.36 -15.37
C SER A 143 -1.79 -17.61 -14.15
N ALA A 144 -2.29 -16.52 -13.56
CA ALA A 144 -2.83 -16.51 -12.20
C ALA A 144 -3.95 -17.54 -12.01
N PHE A 145 -4.87 -17.64 -12.98
CA PHE A 145 -6.03 -18.51 -12.91
C PHE A 145 -5.86 -19.84 -13.65
N ASN A 146 -4.70 -20.12 -14.24
CA ASN A 146 -4.46 -21.34 -15.02
C ASN A 146 -3.41 -22.28 -14.40
N LEU A 147 -2.59 -21.78 -13.48
CA LEU A 147 -1.56 -22.59 -12.82
C LEU A 147 -2.17 -23.60 -11.83
N ARG A 148 -2.97 -23.09 -10.87
CA ARG A 148 -3.60 -23.91 -9.80
C ARG A 148 -5.06 -24.25 -10.09
N PHE A 149 -5.75 -23.40 -10.84
CA PHE A 149 -7.19 -23.52 -11.10
C PHE A 149 -7.47 -24.06 -12.49
N ASN A 150 -8.68 -24.57 -12.71
CA ASN A 150 -9.13 -25.10 -14.00
C ASN A 150 -8.98 -24.07 -15.14
N GLY A 151 -8.93 -22.79 -14.80
CA GLY A 151 -8.95 -21.68 -15.73
C GLY A 151 -10.36 -21.21 -15.96
N PHE A 152 -10.53 -20.42 -17.00
CA PHE A 152 -11.83 -20.04 -17.50
C PHE A 152 -12.22 -20.98 -18.64
N LYS A 153 -13.48 -21.42 -18.63
CA LYS A 153 -14.07 -22.19 -19.73
C LYS A 153 -14.39 -21.26 -20.89
N GLU A 154 -15.01 -20.12 -20.59
CA GLU A 154 -15.28 -19.05 -21.55
C GLU A 154 -14.27 -17.91 -21.39
N SER A 155 -14.20 -17.00 -22.36
CA SER A 155 -13.34 -15.82 -22.19
C SER A 155 -13.86 -14.94 -21.04
N PRO A 156 -13.03 -14.65 -20.01
CA PRO A 156 -13.50 -13.98 -18.78
C PRO A 156 -13.87 -12.51 -18.98
N SER A 157 -13.42 -11.91 -20.09
CA SER A 157 -13.65 -10.51 -20.45
C SER A 157 -13.84 -10.42 -21.96
N ASP A 158 -14.28 -9.26 -22.45
CA ASP A 158 -14.51 -9.06 -23.89
C ASP A 158 -13.22 -9.23 -24.70
N HIS A 159 -12.08 -8.88 -24.09
CA HIS A 159 -10.72 -9.05 -24.62
C HIS A 159 -9.86 -9.85 -23.66
N TYR A 160 -9.46 -11.05 -24.07
CA TYR A 160 -8.62 -11.95 -23.27
C TYR A 160 -7.33 -12.28 -24.02
N MET A 161 -6.16 -11.93 -23.46
CA MET A 161 -4.89 -12.05 -24.19
C MET A 161 -4.30 -13.47 -24.19
N ARG A 162 -4.79 -14.39 -23.34
CA ARG A 162 -4.19 -15.73 -23.21
C ARG A 162 -4.07 -16.53 -24.52
N PRO A 163 -5.05 -16.54 -25.44
CA PRO A 163 -4.91 -17.27 -26.71
C PRO A 163 -3.71 -16.79 -27.54
N PHE A 164 -3.44 -15.48 -27.58
CA PHE A 164 -2.25 -14.92 -28.24
C PHE A 164 -0.98 -15.47 -27.60
N TRP A 165 -0.91 -15.48 -26.26
CA TRP A 165 0.26 -15.99 -25.56
C TRP A 165 0.48 -17.47 -25.76
N LEU A 166 -0.57 -18.30 -25.78
CA LEU A 166 -0.42 -19.74 -26.07
C LEU A 166 0.17 -19.97 -27.46
N ALA A 167 -0.35 -19.28 -28.49
CA ALA A 167 0.19 -19.39 -29.85
C ALA A 167 1.65 -18.92 -29.95
N LEU A 168 2.02 -17.85 -29.25
CA LEU A 168 3.40 -17.35 -29.19
C LEU A 168 4.30 -18.29 -28.37
N TRP A 169 3.79 -18.88 -27.28
CA TRP A 169 4.55 -19.75 -26.38
C TRP A 169 5.02 -21.03 -27.06
N ASP A 170 4.17 -21.58 -27.92
CA ASP A 170 4.43 -22.82 -28.66
C ASP A 170 5.18 -22.57 -29.98
N SER A 171 5.63 -21.33 -30.24
CA SER A 171 6.32 -20.97 -31.48
C SER A 171 7.83 -21.22 -31.43
N GLU A 172 8.39 -21.71 -32.55
CA GLU A 172 9.84 -21.87 -32.72
C GLU A 172 10.58 -20.54 -32.64
N LEU A 173 9.97 -19.44 -33.08
CA LEU A 173 10.55 -18.10 -32.99
C LEU A 173 10.88 -17.74 -31.53
N ARG A 174 9.95 -17.97 -30.60
CA ARG A 174 10.20 -17.73 -29.17
C ARG A 174 11.30 -18.65 -28.65
N GLU A 175 11.25 -19.94 -28.99
CA GLU A 175 12.25 -20.92 -28.52
C GLU A 175 13.67 -20.58 -28.95
N ARG A 176 13.85 -20.04 -30.16
CA ARG A 176 15.15 -19.58 -30.69
C ARG A 176 15.55 -18.19 -30.19
N SER A 177 14.66 -17.47 -29.51
CA SER A 177 14.90 -16.10 -29.05
C SER A 177 15.60 -16.03 -27.70
N ASN A 178 16.15 -14.86 -27.38
CA ASN A 178 16.67 -14.59 -26.06
C ASN A 178 15.56 -14.64 -25.01
N LYS A 179 15.91 -15.01 -23.78
CA LYS A 179 15.00 -14.97 -22.63
C LYS A 179 14.26 -13.62 -22.56
N TYR A 180 12.95 -13.66 -22.29
CA TYR A 180 12.05 -12.50 -22.23
C TYR A 180 11.73 -11.84 -23.58
N CYS A 181 12.06 -12.47 -24.70
CA CYS A 181 11.82 -11.94 -26.04
C CYS A 181 11.24 -13.00 -26.98
N THR A 182 10.45 -12.53 -27.95
CA THR A 182 10.11 -13.27 -29.17
C THR A 182 10.57 -12.44 -30.37
N GLY A 183 11.53 -12.98 -31.13
CA GLY A 183 12.28 -12.22 -32.12
C GLY A 183 13.00 -11.03 -31.48
N ALA A 184 12.77 -9.84 -32.04
CA ALA A 184 13.33 -8.59 -31.53
C ALA A 184 12.46 -7.90 -30.46
N THR A 185 11.32 -8.48 -30.09
CA THR A 185 10.33 -7.83 -29.23
C THR A 185 10.36 -8.41 -27.81
N PRO A 186 10.71 -7.62 -26.79
CA PRO A 186 10.54 -8.01 -25.40
C PRO A 186 9.07 -8.29 -25.06
N HIS A 187 8.81 -9.34 -24.28
CA HIS A 187 7.46 -9.81 -23.97
C HIS A 187 6.56 -8.74 -23.34
N HIS A 188 7.08 -7.97 -22.37
CA HIS A 188 6.32 -6.89 -21.71
C HIS A 188 5.79 -5.85 -22.70
N ARG A 189 6.45 -5.66 -23.85
CA ARG A 189 5.98 -4.72 -24.87
C ARG A 189 4.73 -5.21 -25.59
N PHE A 190 4.56 -6.51 -25.82
CA PHE A 190 3.30 -7.02 -26.40
C PHE A 190 2.12 -6.68 -25.50
N LEU A 191 2.27 -6.87 -24.19
CA LEU A 191 1.22 -6.57 -23.22
C LEU A 191 0.88 -5.08 -23.15
N LEU A 192 1.90 -4.21 -23.06
CA LEU A 192 1.72 -2.75 -23.03
C LEU A 192 1.12 -2.21 -24.35
N GLU A 193 1.51 -2.79 -25.49
CA GLU A 193 0.98 -2.42 -26.80
C GLU A 193 -0.47 -2.89 -26.98
N TYR A 194 -0.84 -4.07 -26.47
CA TYR A 194 -2.22 -4.54 -26.48
C TYR A 194 -3.13 -3.64 -25.63
N LEU A 195 -2.67 -3.25 -24.43
CA LEU A 195 -3.38 -2.27 -23.60
C LEU A 195 -3.52 -0.92 -24.30
N LYS A 196 -2.47 -0.44 -24.99
CA LYS A 196 -2.56 0.80 -25.77
C LYS A 196 -3.60 0.68 -26.87
N ASP A 197 -3.55 -0.39 -27.66
CA ASP A 197 -4.47 -0.59 -28.79
C ASP A 197 -5.92 -0.70 -28.31
N PHE A 198 -6.16 -1.32 -27.15
CA PHE A 198 -7.47 -1.33 -26.49
C PHE A 198 -8.05 0.07 -26.28
N TYR A 199 -7.24 1.01 -25.78
CA TYR A 199 -7.69 2.39 -25.59
C TYR A 199 -7.88 3.15 -26.90
N VAL A 200 -7.06 2.86 -27.92
CA VAL A 200 -7.19 3.43 -29.27
C VAL A 200 -8.48 2.96 -29.95
N LYS A 201 -8.81 1.68 -29.83
CA LYS A 201 -9.91 1.02 -30.56
C LYS A 201 -11.30 1.31 -29.97
N TYR A 202 -11.36 1.72 -28.70
CA TYR A 202 -12.60 2.00 -27.99
C TYR A 202 -12.68 3.44 -27.46
N PRO A 203 -12.48 4.49 -28.29
CA PRO A 203 -12.30 5.87 -27.78
C PRO A 203 -13.47 6.37 -26.92
N ASN A 204 -14.71 6.06 -27.33
CA ASN A 204 -15.94 6.56 -26.71
C ASN A 204 -16.70 5.50 -25.88
N VAL A 205 -16.07 4.38 -25.57
CA VAL A 205 -16.67 3.31 -24.75
C VAL A 205 -15.99 3.32 -23.38
N PRO A 206 -16.74 3.24 -22.26
CA PRO A 206 -16.14 3.13 -20.93
C PRO A 206 -15.36 1.81 -20.80
N LYS A 207 -14.19 1.85 -20.15
CA LYS A 207 -13.23 0.74 -20.15
C LYS A 207 -12.91 0.26 -18.74
N PHE A 208 -12.90 -1.04 -18.54
CA PHE A 208 -12.26 -1.69 -17.39
C PHE A 208 -11.13 -2.57 -17.92
N SER A 209 -9.90 -2.31 -17.51
CA SER A 209 -8.75 -3.10 -17.94
C SER A 209 -7.93 -3.56 -16.74
N LEU A 210 -7.59 -4.85 -16.74
CA LEU A 210 -6.63 -5.46 -15.84
C LEU A 210 -5.51 -6.09 -16.66
N THR A 211 -4.31 -5.58 -16.45
CA THR A 211 -3.08 -6.02 -17.11
C THR A 211 -2.09 -6.50 -16.05
N PHE A 212 -1.54 -7.71 -16.19
CA PHE A 212 -0.66 -8.34 -15.20
C PHE A 212 0.69 -8.72 -15.83
N LEU A 213 1.76 -8.08 -15.36
CA LEU A 213 3.15 -8.32 -15.78
C LEU A 213 3.83 -9.27 -14.78
N ALA A 214 4.00 -10.53 -15.16
CA ALA A 214 4.54 -11.59 -14.29
C ALA A 214 5.97 -11.99 -14.62
N GLU A 215 6.30 -12.12 -15.92
CA GLU A 215 7.49 -12.85 -16.38
C GLU A 215 8.82 -12.30 -15.82
N LEU A 216 8.97 -10.97 -15.83
CA LEU A 216 10.23 -10.30 -15.49
C LEU A 216 10.58 -10.37 -14.00
N THR A 217 9.57 -10.46 -13.13
CA THR A 217 9.73 -10.20 -11.69
C THR A 217 9.40 -11.38 -10.79
N HIS A 218 8.69 -12.40 -11.29
CA HIS A 218 8.24 -13.56 -10.52
C HIS A 218 9.39 -14.26 -9.77
N TRP A 219 10.43 -14.71 -10.47
CA TRP A 219 11.53 -15.48 -9.83
C TRP A 219 12.59 -14.62 -9.15
N ASN A 220 12.78 -13.40 -9.65
CA ASN A 220 13.79 -12.45 -9.23
C ASN A 220 13.31 -11.06 -9.66
N ASN A 221 13.31 -10.07 -8.77
CA ASN A 221 12.90 -8.72 -9.15
C ASN A 221 13.95 -7.97 -10.01
N ASN A 222 15.18 -8.47 -10.16
CA ASN A 222 16.24 -7.77 -10.89
C ASN A 222 15.89 -7.48 -12.37
N PRO A 223 15.42 -8.45 -13.18
CA PRO A 223 15.04 -8.18 -14.57
C PRO A 223 13.89 -7.18 -14.72
N GLY A 224 13.15 -6.87 -13.65
CA GLY A 224 12.15 -5.80 -13.64
C GLY A 224 12.72 -4.42 -14.01
N GLU A 225 14.03 -4.20 -13.93
CA GLU A 225 14.67 -2.95 -14.39
C GLU A 225 14.58 -2.75 -15.91
N TYR A 226 14.38 -3.81 -16.69
CA TYR A 226 14.16 -3.73 -18.14
C TYR A 226 12.82 -3.04 -18.48
N LEU A 227 11.87 -3.07 -17.54
CA LEU A 227 10.55 -2.49 -17.71
C LEU A 227 10.54 -0.97 -17.51
N ASP A 228 11.43 -0.41 -16.67
CA ASP A 228 11.28 0.96 -16.15
C ASP A 228 11.15 2.03 -17.25
N VAL A 229 12.04 2.01 -18.24
CA VAL A 229 12.03 3.01 -19.33
C VAL A 229 10.82 2.82 -20.25
N ASP A 230 10.50 1.58 -20.62
CA ASP A 230 9.37 1.30 -21.51
C ASP A 230 8.04 1.61 -20.83
N PHE A 231 7.94 1.35 -19.53
CA PHE A 231 6.72 1.59 -18.78
C PHE A 231 6.48 3.08 -18.56
N VAL A 232 7.48 3.85 -18.14
CA VAL A 232 7.31 5.32 -18.02
C VAL A 232 6.99 5.96 -19.37
N ASN A 233 7.64 5.53 -20.47
CA ASN A 233 7.33 6.02 -21.80
C ASN A 233 5.89 5.69 -22.23
N THR A 234 5.38 4.51 -21.85
CA THR A 234 3.99 4.12 -22.10
C THR A 234 3.02 4.99 -21.32
N LEU A 235 3.26 5.23 -20.03
CA LEU A 235 2.42 6.10 -19.20
C LEU A 235 2.44 7.56 -19.68
N GLU A 236 3.60 8.08 -20.10
CA GLU A 236 3.71 9.40 -20.73
C GLU A 236 2.90 9.47 -22.02
N LYS A 237 2.98 8.43 -22.85
CA LYS A 237 2.23 8.34 -24.10
C LYS A 237 0.72 8.30 -23.83
N PHE A 238 0.27 7.54 -22.83
CA PHE A 238 -1.14 7.48 -22.43
C PHE A 238 -1.64 8.83 -21.95
N SER A 239 -0.83 9.55 -21.17
CA SER A 239 -1.16 10.93 -20.76
C SER A 239 -1.25 11.87 -21.97
N LYS A 240 -0.26 11.86 -22.87
CA LYS A 240 -0.24 12.71 -24.08
C LYS A 240 -1.40 12.45 -25.04
N LEU A 241 -1.87 11.21 -25.12
CA LEU A 241 -3.01 10.80 -25.94
C LEU A 241 -4.36 11.05 -25.26
N GLY A 242 -4.38 11.60 -24.03
CA GLY A 242 -5.61 11.86 -23.27
C GLY A 242 -6.25 10.60 -22.68
N PHE A 243 -5.59 9.44 -22.72
CA PHE A 243 -6.14 8.19 -22.18
C PHE A 243 -6.31 8.22 -20.66
N LEU A 244 -5.60 9.12 -19.97
CA LEU A 244 -5.70 9.31 -18.52
C LEU A 244 -6.70 10.41 -18.10
N ASP A 245 -7.26 11.17 -19.05
CA ASP A 245 -8.09 12.35 -18.75
C ASP A 245 -9.44 12.02 -18.10
N ASN A 246 -9.92 10.79 -18.31
CA ASN A 246 -11.12 10.24 -17.68
C ASN A 246 -10.89 8.80 -17.20
N THR A 247 -9.73 8.53 -16.61
CA THR A 247 -9.35 7.18 -16.19
C THR A 247 -8.77 7.19 -14.79
N LEU A 248 -9.30 6.35 -13.90
CA LEU A 248 -8.57 5.93 -12.72
C LEU A 248 -7.46 4.96 -13.15
N LEU A 249 -6.21 5.37 -12.97
CA LEU A 249 -5.05 4.51 -13.15
C LEU A 249 -4.60 3.97 -11.79
N ILE A 250 -4.57 2.64 -11.66
CA ILE A 250 -3.99 1.92 -10.53
C ILE A 250 -2.74 1.18 -11.03
N VAL A 251 -1.58 1.55 -10.51
CA VAL A 251 -0.34 0.79 -10.72
C VAL A 251 0.05 0.15 -9.41
N MET A 252 0.18 -1.18 -9.40
CA MET A 252 0.42 -1.92 -8.16
C MET A 252 1.22 -3.22 -8.32
N GLY A 253 1.79 -3.69 -7.22
CA GLY A 253 2.22 -5.08 -7.07
C GLY A 253 1.12 -5.93 -6.45
N ASP A 254 1.16 -7.24 -6.66
CA ASP A 254 0.28 -8.20 -5.96
C ASP A 254 0.82 -8.58 -4.57
N HIS A 255 2.13 -8.81 -4.47
CA HIS A 255 2.91 -9.07 -3.26
C HIS A 255 4.37 -8.67 -3.49
N GLY A 256 5.22 -8.79 -2.47
CA GLY A 256 6.68 -8.67 -2.65
C GLY A 256 7.35 -9.98 -3.07
N ALA A 257 8.68 -10.03 -3.01
CA ALA A 257 9.45 -11.17 -3.51
C ALA A 257 9.17 -12.48 -2.75
N ARG A 258 8.62 -13.48 -3.47
CA ARG A 258 8.40 -14.84 -2.96
C ARG A 258 9.57 -15.80 -3.22
N TYR A 259 10.59 -15.34 -3.92
CA TYR A 259 11.76 -16.17 -4.23
C TYR A 259 13.07 -15.44 -3.95
N GLY A 260 14.17 -16.18 -4.06
CA GLY A 260 15.50 -15.66 -3.84
C GLY A 260 15.89 -15.51 -2.36
N ARG A 261 17.13 -15.07 -2.14
CA ARG A 261 17.74 -14.95 -0.80
C ARG A 261 17.07 -13.87 0.05
N VAL A 262 16.50 -12.84 -0.59
CA VAL A 262 15.87 -11.71 0.11
C VAL A 262 14.70 -12.16 0.97
N ARG A 263 13.81 -13.06 0.50
CA ARG A 263 12.65 -13.57 1.27
C ARG A 263 13.03 -14.20 2.61
N ARG A 264 14.27 -14.72 2.76
CA ARG A 264 14.73 -15.34 4.01
C ARG A 264 15.13 -14.32 5.09
N THR A 265 15.33 -13.06 4.72
CA THR A 265 15.68 -11.98 5.65
C THR A 265 14.44 -11.42 6.33
N VAL A 266 14.59 -10.82 7.52
CA VAL A 266 13.49 -10.11 8.21
C VAL A 266 12.90 -9.02 7.31
N GLN A 267 13.76 -8.23 6.65
CA GLN A 267 13.33 -7.20 5.70
C GLN A 267 12.53 -7.78 4.53
N GLY A 268 12.99 -8.88 3.93
CA GLY A 268 12.28 -9.52 2.83
C GLY A 268 10.92 -10.09 3.24
N LYS A 269 10.79 -10.62 4.45
CA LYS A 269 9.50 -11.07 5.01
C LYS A 269 8.51 -9.89 5.14
N ILE A 270 8.97 -8.73 5.58
CA ILE A 270 8.12 -7.54 5.63
C ILE A 270 7.79 -7.02 4.23
N GLU A 271 8.78 -6.90 3.35
CA GLU A 271 8.57 -6.45 1.97
C GLU A 271 7.63 -7.35 1.18
N GLU A 272 7.65 -8.67 1.41
CA GLU A 272 6.70 -9.62 0.83
C GLU A 272 5.24 -9.21 1.11
N ARG A 273 4.97 -8.66 2.29
CA ARG A 273 3.63 -8.30 2.76
C ARG A 273 3.18 -6.90 2.39
N LEU A 274 4.09 -6.09 1.85
CA LEU A 274 3.88 -4.66 1.58
C LEU A 274 4.14 -4.36 0.09
N PRO A 275 3.21 -4.71 -0.82
CA PRO A 275 3.35 -4.39 -2.23
C PRO A 275 3.18 -2.90 -2.52
N PHE A 276 3.72 -2.46 -3.65
CA PHE A 276 3.54 -1.09 -4.11
C PHE A 276 2.09 -0.88 -4.57
N VAL A 277 1.45 0.23 -4.21
CA VAL A 277 0.15 0.62 -4.78
C VAL A 277 0.13 2.13 -4.99
N SER A 278 -0.27 2.55 -6.19
CA SER A 278 -0.50 3.95 -6.52
C SER A 278 -1.83 4.14 -7.25
N LEU A 279 -2.54 5.21 -6.90
CA LEU A 279 -3.82 5.57 -7.51
C LEU A 279 -3.73 6.99 -8.09
N HIS A 280 -3.97 7.11 -9.39
CA HIS A 280 -4.14 8.38 -10.08
C HIS A 280 -5.59 8.56 -10.51
N PHE A 281 -6.27 9.53 -9.90
CA PHE A 281 -7.59 9.97 -10.35
C PHE A 281 -7.47 11.08 -11.40
N PRO A 282 -8.38 11.12 -12.40
CA PRO A 282 -8.38 12.15 -13.43
C PRO A 282 -8.64 13.53 -12.82
N HIS A 283 -8.05 14.57 -13.41
CA HIS A 283 -8.11 15.94 -12.87
C HIS A 283 -9.56 16.45 -12.67
N LYS A 284 -10.46 16.15 -13.62
CA LYS A 284 -11.87 16.52 -13.54
C LYS A 284 -12.55 15.90 -12.30
N PHE A 285 -12.25 14.64 -11.99
CA PHE A 285 -12.79 13.98 -10.81
C PHE A 285 -12.24 14.61 -9.53
N LYS A 286 -10.93 14.90 -9.47
CA LYS A 286 -10.31 15.57 -8.32
C LYS A 286 -10.95 16.93 -8.02
N LEU A 287 -11.26 17.72 -9.05
CA LEU A 287 -11.94 19.01 -8.91
C LEU A 287 -13.41 18.89 -8.49
N LYS A 288 -14.11 17.88 -9.01
CA LYS A 288 -15.54 17.68 -8.70
C LYS A 288 -15.76 17.08 -7.32
N HIS A 289 -14.83 16.23 -6.85
CA HIS A 289 -14.95 15.47 -5.60
C HIS A 289 -13.73 15.64 -4.68
N PRO A 290 -13.38 16.88 -4.27
CA PRO A 290 -12.18 17.15 -3.48
C PRO A 290 -12.19 16.43 -2.12
N GLU A 291 -13.36 16.26 -1.50
CA GLU A 291 -13.49 15.55 -0.23
C GLU A 291 -13.15 14.06 -0.34
N LEU A 292 -13.49 13.40 -1.47
CA LEU A 292 -13.14 11.99 -1.68
C LEU A 292 -11.62 11.83 -1.85
N ILE A 293 -10.97 12.77 -2.53
CA ILE A 293 -9.50 12.78 -2.70
C ILE A 293 -8.79 13.08 -1.37
N LYS A 294 -9.37 13.91 -0.52
CA LYS A 294 -8.87 14.15 0.84
C LYS A 294 -8.92 12.87 1.68
N GLN A 295 -10.00 12.09 1.58
CA GLN A 295 -10.08 10.79 2.27
C GLN A 295 -9.05 9.79 1.74
N LEU A 296 -8.92 9.68 0.42
CA LEU A 296 -7.87 8.87 -0.19
C LEU A 296 -6.47 9.26 0.31
N SER A 297 -6.19 10.56 0.43
CA SER A 297 -4.91 11.06 0.92
C SER A 297 -4.67 10.73 2.39
N LYS A 298 -5.70 10.81 3.24
CA LYS A 298 -5.62 10.33 4.64
C LYS A 298 -5.36 8.83 4.71
N ASN A 299 -5.99 8.05 3.82
CA ASN A 299 -5.89 6.60 3.78
C ASN A 299 -4.54 6.09 3.26
N ALA A 300 -3.74 6.95 2.62
CA ALA A 300 -2.40 6.62 2.14
C ALA A 300 -1.52 6.01 3.25
N ASP A 301 -1.65 6.52 4.47
CA ASP A 301 -0.86 6.09 5.64
C ASP A 301 -1.69 5.23 6.62
N ARG A 302 -2.80 4.65 6.15
CA ARG A 302 -3.62 3.69 6.91
C ARG A 302 -3.34 2.26 6.47
N LEU A 303 -3.65 1.30 7.35
CA LEU A 303 -3.69 -0.12 6.98
C LEU A 303 -4.78 -0.32 5.93
N THR A 304 -4.35 -0.62 4.70
CA THR A 304 -5.22 -0.89 3.55
C THR A 304 -4.94 -2.28 2.99
N THR A 305 -5.88 -2.84 2.24
CA THR A 305 -5.89 -4.24 1.81
C THR A 305 -6.50 -4.41 0.41
N PRO A 306 -6.28 -5.55 -0.24
CA PRO A 306 -7.03 -5.99 -1.42
C PRO A 306 -8.56 -5.76 -1.35
N PHE A 307 -9.20 -5.97 -0.20
CA PHE A 307 -10.64 -5.77 -0.02
C PHE A 307 -11.05 -4.29 -0.13
N ASP A 308 -10.17 -3.37 0.26
CA ASP A 308 -10.44 -1.94 0.17
C ASP A 308 -10.41 -1.46 -1.29
N ILE A 309 -9.56 -2.08 -2.13
CA ILE A 309 -9.56 -1.83 -3.58
C ILE A 309 -10.87 -2.31 -4.19
N TYR A 310 -11.35 -3.51 -3.85
CA TYR A 310 -12.65 -4.01 -4.31
C TYR A 310 -13.80 -3.06 -3.96
N GLU A 311 -13.88 -2.64 -2.69
CA GLU A 311 -14.92 -1.70 -2.25
C GLU A 311 -14.83 -0.34 -2.96
N SER A 312 -13.59 0.10 -3.25
CA SER A 312 -13.35 1.32 -4.05
C SER A 312 -13.86 1.15 -5.47
N LEU A 313 -13.56 0.03 -6.14
CA LEU A 313 -14.03 -0.25 -7.50
C LEU A 313 -15.56 -0.27 -7.57
N LYS A 314 -16.22 -0.85 -6.57
CA LYS A 314 -17.68 -0.82 -6.46
C LYS A 314 -18.23 0.60 -6.27
N ASP A 315 -17.54 1.46 -5.50
CA ASP A 315 -17.93 2.88 -5.32
C ASP A 315 -17.65 3.70 -6.60
N ILE A 316 -16.59 3.39 -7.34
CA ILE A 316 -16.26 4.03 -8.62
C ILE A 316 -17.30 3.67 -9.70
N LEU A 317 -17.77 2.42 -9.69
CA LEU A 317 -18.85 1.97 -10.56
C LEU A 317 -20.17 2.70 -10.25
N ASP A 318 -20.47 2.90 -8.96
CA ASP A 318 -21.66 3.61 -8.49
C ASP A 318 -21.37 4.48 -7.24
N LEU A 319 -21.11 5.77 -7.48
CA LEU A 319 -20.82 6.73 -6.40
C LEU A 319 -22.01 6.92 -5.45
N SER A 320 -23.24 6.56 -5.84
CA SER A 320 -24.40 6.71 -4.96
C SER A 320 -24.27 5.86 -3.70
N ARG A 321 -23.46 4.78 -3.75
CA ARG A 321 -23.08 3.97 -2.60
C ARG A 321 -22.45 4.81 -1.47
N LEU A 322 -21.71 5.88 -1.80
CA LEU A 322 -21.05 6.75 -0.81
C LEU A 322 -22.02 7.46 0.13
N HIS A 323 -23.29 7.64 -0.25
CA HIS A 323 -24.33 8.19 0.63
C HIS A 323 -24.81 7.21 1.70
N LYS A 324 -24.52 5.91 1.54
CA LYS A 324 -24.86 4.90 2.55
C LYS A 324 -23.87 4.99 3.72
N PRO A 325 -24.35 4.79 4.97
CA PRO A 325 -23.48 4.79 6.15
C PRO A 325 -22.38 3.74 6.01
N VAL A 326 -21.18 4.08 6.52
CA VAL A 326 -20.05 3.16 6.52
C VAL A 326 -20.38 1.99 7.45
N ILE A 327 -20.48 0.79 6.89
CA ILE A 327 -20.52 -0.44 7.68
C ILE A 327 -19.06 -0.85 7.88
N LEU A 328 -18.59 -0.81 9.13
CA LEU A 328 -17.26 -1.30 9.47
C LEU A 328 -17.17 -2.78 9.06
N SER A 329 -16.31 -3.06 8.10
CA SER A 329 -16.14 -4.38 7.51
C SER A 329 -14.66 -4.61 7.19
N ARG A 330 -14.31 -5.84 6.79
CA ARG A 330 -12.95 -6.16 6.34
C ARG A 330 -12.49 -5.31 5.15
N GLY A 331 -13.43 -4.84 4.32
CA GLY A 331 -13.19 -3.94 3.21
C GLY A 331 -13.88 -2.59 3.43
N ILE A 332 -13.13 -1.50 3.26
CA ILE A 332 -13.61 -0.13 3.33
C ILE A 332 -13.05 0.58 2.10
N SER A 333 -13.94 1.16 1.29
CA SER A 333 -13.54 1.95 0.12
C SER A 333 -12.52 3.03 0.49
N LEU A 334 -11.48 3.17 -0.33
CA LEU A 334 -10.42 4.16 -0.18
C LEU A 334 -10.92 5.61 -0.32
N LEU A 335 -12.17 5.80 -0.81
CA LEU A 335 -12.86 7.09 -0.89
C LEU A 335 -13.61 7.45 0.40
N ARG A 336 -13.57 6.60 1.42
CA ARG A 336 -14.14 6.80 2.76
C ARG A 336 -13.04 6.81 3.80
N GLU A 337 -13.27 7.42 4.95
CA GLU A 337 -12.27 7.42 6.03
C GLU A 337 -12.06 6.00 6.58
N ILE A 338 -10.83 5.48 6.45
CA ILE A 338 -10.44 4.22 7.09
C ILE A 338 -10.02 4.53 8.54
N PRO A 339 -10.57 3.82 9.54
CA PRO A 339 -10.30 4.11 10.95
C PRO A 339 -8.80 4.09 11.28
N ALA A 340 -8.36 5.09 12.05
CA ALA A 340 -6.98 5.22 12.50
C ALA A 340 -6.49 4.02 13.33
N ASN A 341 -7.41 3.41 14.08
CA ASN A 341 -7.17 2.26 14.94
C ASN A 341 -7.45 0.91 14.25
N ARG A 342 -7.64 0.89 12.92
CA ARG A 342 -7.78 -0.36 12.17
C ARG A 342 -6.52 -1.21 12.35
N ASN A 343 -6.72 -2.47 12.69
CA ASN A 343 -5.67 -3.46 12.89
C ASN A 343 -5.90 -4.70 12.02
N CYS A 344 -4.91 -5.57 11.92
CA CYS A 344 -4.97 -6.79 11.11
C CYS A 344 -6.20 -7.67 11.41
N ALA A 345 -6.61 -7.80 12.68
CA ALA A 345 -7.79 -8.58 13.04
C ALA A 345 -9.07 -7.97 12.45
N SER A 346 -9.29 -6.66 12.61
CA SER A 346 -10.43 -5.95 12.01
C SER A 346 -10.40 -5.92 10.48
N ALA A 347 -9.22 -6.02 9.88
CA ALA A 347 -9.02 -6.14 8.43
C ALA A 347 -9.07 -7.60 7.92
N HIS A 348 -9.29 -8.58 8.81
CA HIS A 348 -9.29 -10.02 8.51
C HIS A 348 -7.99 -10.50 7.84
N ILE A 349 -6.86 -9.97 8.28
CA ILE A 349 -5.52 -10.40 7.87
C ILE A 349 -5.02 -11.42 8.89
N ASP A 350 -4.71 -12.63 8.44
CA ASP A 350 -4.10 -13.63 9.30
C ASP A 350 -2.74 -13.14 9.83
N LEU A 351 -2.39 -13.57 11.05
CA LEU A 351 -1.18 -13.13 11.75
C LEU A 351 0.11 -13.29 10.93
N GLN A 352 0.25 -14.39 10.18
CA GLN A 352 1.42 -14.61 9.33
C GLN A 352 1.54 -13.63 8.15
N TRP A 353 0.46 -12.92 7.80
CA TRP A 353 0.42 -11.91 6.73
C TRP A 353 0.38 -10.48 7.25
N CYS A 354 0.15 -10.29 8.55
CA CYS A 354 0.14 -8.99 9.21
C CYS A 354 1.55 -8.39 9.30
N SER A 355 1.79 -7.25 8.64
CA SER A 355 3.06 -6.51 8.74
C SER A 355 3.17 -5.62 9.98
N CYS A 356 2.09 -5.43 10.75
CA CYS A 356 2.14 -4.65 11.98
C CYS A 356 3.18 -5.24 12.93
N LEU A 357 4.08 -4.38 13.40
CA LEU A 357 5.09 -4.76 14.37
C LEU A 357 4.45 -4.94 15.75
N VAL A 358 5.03 -5.85 16.52
CA VAL A 358 4.66 -6.15 17.89
C VAL A 358 5.69 -5.51 18.81
N GLU A 359 5.19 -4.87 19.86
CA GLU A 359 5.99 -4.30 20.93
C GLU A 359 6.05 -5.29 22.09
N SER A 360 7.26 -5.63 22.54
CA SER A 360 7.49 -6.43 23.74
C SER A 360 8.16 -5.56 24.78
N GLU A 361 7.54 -5.42 25.95
CA GLU A 361 8.10 -4.66 27.06
C GLU A 361 9.36 -5.34 27.60
N GLU A 362 10.42 -4.56 27.80
CA GLU A 362 11.72 -5.01 28.27
C GLU A 362 12.00 -4.46 29.68
N ASP A 363 12.76 -5.21 30.48
CA ASP A 363 13.18 -4.74 31.80
C ASP A 363 14.13 -3.54 31.67
N THR A 364 13.66 -2.38 32.14
CA THR A 364 14.41 -1.13 32.12
C THR A 364 15.67 -1.18 32.96
N ASN A 365 15.77 -2.11 33.93
CA ASN A 365 16.96 -2.30 34.76
C ASN A 365 17.99 -3.23 34.12
N SER A 366 17.65 -3.90 33.00
CA SER A 366 18.59 -4.79 32.34
C SER A 366 19.80 -4.02 31.82
N LYS A 367 20.99 -4.64 31.93
CA LYS A 367 22.25 -4.03 31.46
C LYS A 367 22.17 -3.58 30.01
N ASN A 368 21.47 -4.33 29.16
CA ASN A 368 21.30 -4.00 27.75
C ASN A 368 20.50 -2.70 27.56
N ILE A 369 19.34 -2.56 28.24
CA ILE A 369 18.52 -1.35 28.14
C ILE A 369 19.25 -0.13 28.71
N GLN A 370 19.94 -0.31 29.84
CA GLN A 370 20.75 0.76 30.46
C GLN A 370 21.85 1.28 29.51
N THR A 371 22.58 0.38 28.86
CA THR A 371 23.58 0.77 27.84
C THR A 371 22.92 1.52 26.68
N MET A 372 21.80 1.02 26.15
CA MET A 372 21.12 1.65 25.03
C MET A 372 20.59 3.05 25.36
N ALA A 373 19.98 3.23 26.54
CA ALA A 373 19.55 4.55 26.99
C ALA A 373 20.74 5.53 27.09
N TYR A 374 21.90 5.04 27.54
CA TYR A 374 23.12 5.83 27.59
C TYR A 374 23.62 6.22 26.19
N GLU A 375 23.63 5.30 25.22
CA GLU A 375 23.98 5.60 23.82
C GLU A 375 23.04 6.67 23.23
N LEU A 376 21.73 6.58 23.50
CA LEU A 376 20.75 7.59 23.09
C LEU A 376 21.02 8.96 23.73
N LEU A 377 21.31 8.99 25.04
CA LEU A 377 21.69 10.23 25.73
C LEU A 377 22.97 10.83 25.15
N GLN A 378 23.98 10.01 24.90
CA GLN A 378 25.22 10.46 24.29
C GLN A 378 24.97 11.08 22.92
N HIS A 379 24.11 10.49 22.10
CA HIS A 379 23.71 11.06 20.82
C HIS A 379 23.03 12.43 20.98
N ILE A 380 22.06 12.57 21.89
CA ILE A 380 21.42 13.86 22.21
C ILE A 380 22.46 14.91 22.63
N ASN A 381 23.39 14.51 23.50
CA ASN A 381 24.44 15.40 23.99
C ASN A 381 25.42 15.77 22.87
N GLN A 382 25.76 14.87 21.95
CA GLN A 382 26.59 15.17 20.77
C GLN A 382 25.94 16.21 19.86
N LEU A 383 24.62 16.11 19.62
CA LEU A 383 23.88 17.09 18.79
C LEU A 383 23.95 18.51 19.38
N THR A 384 24.04 18.64 20.71
CA THR A 384 24.10 19.93 21.41
C THR A 384 25.53 20.34 21.80
N GLN A 385 26.54 19.51 21.50
CA GLN A 385 27.94 19.72 21.90
C GLN A 385 28.55 21.04 21.38
N PRO A 386 28.28 21.49 20.14
CA PRO A 386 28.76 22.79 19.67
C PRO A 386 28.18 24.00 20.43
N LEU A 387 27.08 23.81 21.15
CA LEU A 387 26.32 24.86 21.84
C LEU A 387 26.51 24.81 23.37
N ARG A 388 27.57 24.19 23.88
CA ARG A 388 27.79 24.01 25.33
C ARG A 388 27.91 25.31 26.14
N ASN A 389 28.18 26.43 25.48
CA ASN A 389 28.15 27.76 26.08
C ASN A 389 26.72 28.23 26.44
N ILE A 390 25.68 27.64 25.86
CA ILE A 390 24.26 27.99 26.10
C ILE A 390 23.37 26.78 26.42
N CYS A 391 23.80 25.56 26.11
CA CYS A 391 23.10 24.31 26.38
C CYS A 391 23.85 23.49 27.43
N GLN A 392 23.18 23.18 28.55
CA GLN A 392 23.73 22.26 29.54
C GLN A 392 23.76 20.82 29.01
N GLU A 393 24.74 20.05 29.48
CA GLU A 393 24.81 18.62 29.21
C GLU A 393 23.73 17.88 30.02
N LEU A 394 23.04 16.97 29.36
CA LEU A 394 21.95 16.20 29.97
C LEU A 394 22.48 14.91 30.60
N SER A 395 21.81 14.45 31.66
CA SER A 395 21.99 13.14 32.27
C SER A 395 20.65 12.42 32.37
N ILE A 396 20.64 11.08 32.37
CA ILE A 396 19.40 10.31 32.57
C ILE A 396 18.97 10.43 34.03
N LEU A 397 17.72 10.84 34.26
CA LEU A 397 17.07 10.76 35.56
C LEU A 397 16.51 9.36 35.79
N LYS A 398 15.77 8.85 34.81
CA LYS A 398 15.24 7.48 34.80
C LYS A 398 14.88 7.05 33.38
N ILE A 399 14.87 5.74 33.15
CA ILE A 399 14.28 5.14 31.96
C ILE A 399 12.81 4.90 32.27
N VAL A 400 11.92 5.45 31.45
CA VAL A 400 10.46 5.37 31.62
C VAL A 400 9.93 4.05 31.07
N SER A 401 10.35 3.69 29.86
CA SER A 401 9.96 2.45 29.19
C SER A 401 11.01 2.03 28.17
N ALA A 402 11.04 0.73 27.88
CA ALA A 402 11.82 0.17 26.79
C ALA A 402 11.02 -0.97 26.13
N ASN A 403 10.88 -0.91 24.81
CA ASN A 403 10.13 -1.88 24.04
C ASN A 403 10.99 -2.45 22.91
N LEU A 404 11.07 -3.77 22.80
CA LEU A 404 11.56 -4.45 21.60
C LEU A 404 10.48 -4.39 20.52
N ILE A 405 10.80 -3.80 19.38
CA ILE A 405 9.93 -3.68 18.21
C ILE A 405 10.32 -4.77 17.21
N SER A 406 9.42 -5.72 16.96
CA SER A 406 9.72 -6.83 16.06
C SER A 406 8.49 -7.32 15.28
N PRO A 407 8.67 -7.92 14.09
CA PRO A 407 7.58 -8.64 13.44
C PRO A 407 7.08 -9.78 14.32
N ASN A 408 5.80 -10.11 14.20
CA ASN A 408 5.24 -11.23 14.98
C ASN A 408 5.93 -12.57 14.65
N GLU A 409 5.89 -13.49 15.60
CA GLU A 409 6.59 -14.77 15.51
C GLU A 409 6.21 -15.59 14.27
N LYS A 410 4.93 -15.56 13.85
CA LYS A 410 4.49 -16.30 12.66
C LYS A 410 5.11 -15.74 11.38
N VAL A 411 5.25 -14.42 11.26
CA VAL A 411 5.98 -13.79 10.13
C VAL A 411 7.44 -14.23 10.12
N LEU A 412 8.10 -14.17 11.29
CA LEU A 412 9.49 -14.56 11.42
C LEU A 412 9.70 -16.04 11.06
N LYS A 413 8.84 -16.93 11.53
CA LYS A 413 8.96 -18.38 11.31
C LYS A 413 8.44 -18.87 9.95
N PHE A 414 7.64 -18.07 9.22
CA PHE A 414 7.09 -18.47 7.93
C PHE A 414 8.20 -18.69 6.88
N LEU A 415 8.29 -19.89 6.32
CA LEU A 415 9.30 -20.23 5.30
C LEU A 415 8.74 -20.17 3.88
N LYS A 416 7.62 -20.85 3.66
CA LYS A 416 6.88 -21.00 2.40
C LYS A 416 5.56 -21.71 2.69
N THR A 417 4.67 -21.81 1.70
CA THR A 417 3.60 -22.81 1.74
C THR A 417 4.12 -24.22 1.43
N LEU A 418 3.51 -25.24 2.04
CA LEU A 418 3.91 -26.65 1.90
C LEU A 418 3.26 -27.33 0.70
N ASP A 419 2.02 -26.99 0.42
CA ASP A 419 1.17 -27.59 -0.59
C ASP A 419 1.21 -26.81 -1.89
N SER A 420 0.96 -27.51 -3.01
CA SER A 420 0.76 -26.91 -4.34
C SER A 420 -0.40 -25.93 -4.35
N ASP A 421 -1.34 -26.12 -3.43
CA ASP A 421 -2.55 -25.32 -3.29
C ASP A 421 -2.34 -24.11 -2.36
N GLN A 422 -1.14 -23.90 -1.83
CA GLN A 422 -0.76 -22.70 -1.06
C GLN A 422 -1.68 -22.37 0.13
N ARG A 423 -2.36 -23.36 0.72
CA ARG A 423 -3.24 -23.19 1.89
C ARG A 423 -2.53 -23.52 3.20
N VAL A 424 -1.48 -24.33 3.16
CA VAL A 424 -0.78 -24.82 4.36
C VAL A 424 0.55 -24.10 4.51
N SER A 425 0.68 -23.32 5.58
CA SER A 425 1.91 -22.58 5.88
C SER A 425 2.97 -23.46 6.55
N ASN A 426 4.22 -23.34 6.11
CA ASN A 426 5.38 -23.88 6.82
C ASN A 426 5.99 -22.84 7.77
N PHE A 427 6.02 -23.12 9.07
CA PHE A 427 6.65 -22.27 10.08
C PHE A 427 8.01 -22.78 10.57
N SER A 428 8.75 -23.51 9.73
CA SER A 428 10.06 -24.10 10.07
C SER A 428 11.27 -23.22 9.75
N ALA A 429 11.10 -21.92 9.47
CA ALA A 429 12.25 -21.07 9.15
C ALA A 429 13.12 -20.87 10.40
N GLU A 430 14.43 -21.10 10.24
CA GLU A 430 15.41 -20.63 11.23
C GLU A 430 15.47 -19.10 11.16
N VAL A 431 15.05 -18.43 12.24
CA VAL A 431 15.04 -16.98 12.30
C VAL A 431 16.43 -16.51 12.75
N ARG A 432 17.22 -16.02 11.80
CA ARG A 432 18.43 -15.25 12.12
C ARG A 432 18.07 -13.78 12.13
N VAL A 433 17.86 -13.26 13.34
CA VAL A 433 17.73 -11.82 13.56
C VAL A 433 19.14 -11.28 13.67
N ASP A 434 19.59 -10.52 12.67
CA ASP A 434 20.90 -9.87 12.70
C ASP A 434 20.85 -8.56 13.48
N VAL A 435 19.66 -7.97 13.60
CA VAL A 435 19.42 -6.64 14.13
C VAL A 435 18.11 -6.61 14.90
N ALA A 436 18.11 -6.00 16.09
CA ALA A 436 16.93 -5.77 16.91
C ALA A 436 16.67 -4.26 17.07
N HIS A 437 15.41 -3.84 17.00
CA HIS A 437 15.02 -2.45 17.18
C HIS A 437 14.37 -2.25 18.54
N TYR A 438 14.82 -1.24 19.27
CA TYR A 438 14.29 -0.88 20.58
C TYR A 438 13.76 0.55 20.54
N GLN A 439 12.59 0.78 21.09
CA GLN A 439 12.10 2.11 21.42
C GLN A 439 12.37 2.34 22.90
N ILE A 440 13.12 3.40 23.22
CA ILE A 440 13.44 3.76 24.60
C ILE A 440 12.87 5.15 24.90
N THR A 441 12.13 5.24 26.00
CA THR A 441 11.68 6.51 26.55
C THR A 441 12.42 6.76 27.86
N MET A 442 13.06 7.92 27.98
CA MET A 442 13.83 8.31 29.17
C MET A 442 13.54 9.75 29.59
N GLU A 443 13.57 9.99 30.90
CA GLU A 443 13.51 11.33 31.47
C GLU A 443 14.94 11.78 31.78
N THR A 444 15.25 13.04 31.49
CA THR A 444 16.61 13.60 31.62
C THR A 444 16.64 14.77 32.60
N VAL A 445 17.82 15.06 33.14
CA VAL A 445 18.11 16.22 33.99
C VAL A 445 19.25 17.03 33.38
N PRO A 446 19.29 18.36 33.60
CA PRO A 446 18.46 19.13 34.53
C PRO A 446 17.15 19.68 33.93
N ASN A 447 16.83 19.35 32.68
CA ASN A 447 15.65 19.87 32.00
C ASN A 447 14.34 19.13 32.33
N TYR A 448 14.41 17.99 33.03
CA TYR A 448 13.26 17.13 33.37
C TYR A 448 12.42 16.75 32.14
N ALA A 449 13.08 16.64 30.98
CA ALA A 449 12.43 16.39 29.70
C ALA A 449 12.35 14.89 29.40
N GLN A 450 11.29 14.47 28.72
CA GLN A 450 11.10 13.11 28.25
C GLN A 450 11.49 13.01 26.78
N TYR A 451 12.41 12.10 26.49
CA TYR A 451 12.85 11.80 25.13
C TYR A 451 12.49 10.37 24.79
N GLU A 452 12.03 10.16 23.57
CA GLU A 452 11.83 8.87 22.94
C GLU A 452 12.73 8.76 21.72
N GLY A 453 13.47 7.66 21.64
CA GLY A 453 14.33 7.36 20.51
C GLY A 453 14.27 5.89 20.12
N MET A 454 14.49 5.62 18.84
CA MET A 454 14.66 4.27 18.32
C MET A 454 16.15 3.93 18.24
N ILE A 455 16.52 2.73 18.71
CA ILE A 455 17.89 2.24 18.72
C ILE A 455 17.93 0.89 18.03
N THR A 456 18.86 0.76 17.12
CA THR A 456 19.13 -0.45 16.37
C THR A 456 20.33 -1.14 16.99
N LYS A 457 20.14 -2.36 17.51
CA LYS A 457 21.20 -3.20 18.07
C LYS A 457 21.60 -4.26 17.04
N ASN A 458 22.84 -4.26 16.61
CA ASN A 458 23.41 -5.34 15.82
C ASN A 458 23.73 -6.52 16.74
N LEU A 459 23.15 -7.69 16.47
CA LEU A 459 23.27 -8.87 17.32
C LEU A 459 24.56 -9.67 17.05
N LYS A 460 25.30 -9.38 15.98
CA LYS A 460 26.56 -10.07 15.65
C LYS A 460 27.77 -9.51 16.40
N ASP A 461 27.87 -8.19 16.46
CA ASP A 461 29.00 -7.46 17.05
C ASP A 461 28.60 -6.65 18.29
N SER A 462 27.31 -6.67 18.66
CA SER A 462 26.75 -5.93 19.80
C SER A 462 26.89 -4.41 19.70
N THR A 463 27.02 -3.85 18.48
CA THR A 463 27.03 -2.39 18.28
C THR A 463 25.61 -1.81 18.32
N TYR A 464 25.52 -0.54 18.68
CA TYR A 464 24.27 0.23 18.73
C TYR A 464 24.32 1.36 17.71
N GLU A 465 23.19 1.61 17.06
CA GLU A 465 22.98 2.76 16.17
C GLU A 465 21.69 3.46 16.60
N VAL A 466 21.83 4.72 17.01
CA VAL A 466 20.69 5.57 17.36
C VAL A 466 20.07 6.11 16.07
N PHE A 467 18.75 5.94 15.91
CA PHE A 467 18.04 6.52 14.80
C PHE A 467 18.01 8.05 14.96
N HIS A 468 18.27 8.77 13.86
CA HIS A 468 18.54 10.21 13.88
C HIS A 468 17.37 11.05 14.40
N ASP A 469 16.13 10.55 14.25
CA ASP A 469 14.93 11.22 14.72
C ASP A 469 14.66 10.86 16.19
N ILE A 470 14.90 11.82 17.08
CA ILE A 470 14.59 11.73 18.51
C ILE A 470 13.41 12.65 18.81
N SER A 471 12.39 12.10 19.43
CA SER A 471 11.18 12.82 19.81
C SER A 471 11.30 13.31 21.25
N ARG A 472 11.14 14.61 21.48
CA ARG A 472 10.84 15.13 22.82
C ARG A 472 9.34 15.00 23.05
N LEU A 473 8.93 14.23 24.04
CA LEU A 473 7.54 13.91 24.35
C LEU A 473 6.88 14.93 25.27
N ASP A 474 7.66 15.65 26.07
CA ASP A 474 7.18 16.71 26.95
C ASP A 474 7.16 18.08 26.25
N ARG A 475 6.28 18.97 26.73
CA ARG A 475 6.01 20.28 26.14
C ARG A 475 7.29 21.14 26.01
N TYR A 476 7.55 21.64 24.81
CA TYR A 476 8.35 22.86 24.62
C TYR A 476 7.53 24.03 25.20
N GLY A 477 7.90 24.61 26.34
CA GLY A 477 7.09 25.56 27.14
C GLY A 477 6.42 26.74 26.41
N ASN A 478 6.76 27.99 26.75
CA ASN A 478 6.31 29.17 25.99
C ASN A 478 7.29 29.41 24.83
N GLN A 479 7.16 28.65 23.75
CA GLN A 479 7.92 28.93 22.52
C GLN A 479 6.97 29.55 21.49
N SER A 480 7.15 30.83 21.23
CA SER A 480 6.55 31.47 20.04
C SER A 480 7.07 30.77 18.78
N PRO A 481 6.28 30.67 17.71
CA PRO A 481 6.75 30.13 16.44
C PRO A 481 8.04 30.85 16.02
N ASN A 482 9.03 30.09 15.54
CA ASN A 482 10.30 30.64 15.10
C ASN A 482 10.06 31.80 14.11
N GLU A 483 10.64 32.97 14.36
CA GLU A 483 10.42 34.18 13.56
C GLU A 483 10.77 33.94 12.07
N LYS A 484 11.71 33.05 11.75
CA LYS A 484 11.99 32.62 10.37
C LYS A 484 10.85 31.81 9.77
N VAL A 485 10.17 30.97 10.55
CA VAL A 485 9.00 30.21 10.07
C VAL A 485 7.84 31.17 9.79
N LEU A 486 7.61 32.15 10.67
CA LEU A 486 6.55 33.16 10.49
C LEU A 486 6.78 34.05 9.27
N LYS A 487 8.05 34.36 8.96
CA LYS A 487 8.40 35.20 7.83
C LYS A 487 8.55 34.44 6.51
N PHE A 488 8.43 33.11 6.50
CA PHE A 488 8.56 32.32 5.28
C PHE A 488 7.43 32.65 4.29
N LEU A 489 7.81 33.14 3.11
CA LEU A 489 6.86 33.50 2.05
C LEU A 489 6.80 32.43 0.95
N LYS A 490 7.97 32.01 0.45
CA LYS A 490 8.14 31.03 -0.64
C LYS A 490 9.60 30.58 -0.75
N THR A 491 9.86 29.45 -1.39
CA THR A 491 11.17 29.11 -1.92
C THR A 491 11.45 29.89 -3.22
N LEU A 492 12.67 30.37 -3.40
CA LEU A 492 13.08 31.27 -4.50
C LEU A 492 13.66 30.52 -5.70
N ASP A 493 14.11 29.29 -5.51
CA ASP A 493 14.84 28.49 -6.50
C ASP A 493 14.08 27.23 -6.92
N SER A 494 14.42 26.71 -8.11
CA SER A 494 13.77 25.54 -8.72
C SER A 494 14.09 24.23 -8.01
N ASP A 495 15.18 24.16 -7.25
CA ASP A 495 15.57 22.99 -6.43
C ASP A 495 15.18 23.12 -4.95
N GLN A 496 14.45 24.19 -4.58
CA GLN A 496 13.82 24.40 -3.27
C GLN A 496 14.78 24.48 -2.07
N ARG A 497 15.96 25.07 -2.25
CA ARG A 497 16.98 25.18 -1.19
C ARG A 497 17.12 26.58 -0.62
N VAL A 498 16.66 27.60 -1.34
CA VAL A 498 16.76 28.99 -0.92
C VAL A 498 15.38 29.54 -0.56
N SER A 499 15.18 29.84 0.72
CA SER A 499 13.90 30.33 1.25
C SER A 499 13.86 31.86 1.32
N ASN A 500 12.73 32.45 0.90
CA ASN A 500 12.41 33.86 1.13
C ASN A 500 11.70 34.04 2.47
N PHE A 501 12.29 34.83 3.37
CA PHE A 501 11.77 35.12 4.70
C PHE A 501 11.30 36.58 4.85
N SER A 502 10.47 37.06 3.91
CA SER A 502 10.01 38.46 3.86
C SER A 502 8.51 38.67 4.17
N ALA A 503 7.80 37.66 4.67
CA ALA A 503 6.37 37.81 4.98
C ALA A 503 6.16 38.69 6.22
N GLU A 504 5.29 39.70 6.13
CA GLU A 504 4.76 40.42 7.30
C GLU A 504 3.47 39.73 7.75
N VAL A 505 3.52 39.05 8.91
CA VAL A 505 2.37 38.31 9.46
C VAL A 505 2.02 38.90 10.83
N SER A 506 0.80 39.42 10.98
CA SER A 506 0.22 39.77 12.27
C SER A 506 -0.39 38.54 12.92
N VAL A 507 0.10 38.17 14.11
CA VAL A 507 -0.45 37.07 14.89
C VAL A 507 -1.67 37.60 15.65
N ASP A 508 -2.87 37.37 15.10
CA ASP A 508 -4.14 37.81 15.71
C ASP A 508 -4.71 36.81 16.73
N VAL A 509 -4.14 35.60 16.76
CA VAL A 509 -4.63 34.47 17.53
C VAL A 509 -3.43 33.68 18.07
N ALA A 510 -3.47 33.30 19.34
CA ALA A 510 -2.48 32.44 19.97
C ALA A 510 -3.12 31.12 20.38
N HIS A 511 -2.51 30.00 19.98
CA HIS A 511 -2.93 28.68 20.43
C HIS A 511 -2.13 28.28 21.66
N TYR A 512 -2.82 27.85 22.70
CA TYR A 512 -2.29 27.37 23.97
C TYR A 512 -2.64 25.91 24.11
N GLN A 513 -1.65 25.03 24.11
CA GLN A 513 -1.85 23.66 24.52
C GLN A 513 -1.87 23.62 26.04
N ILE A 514 -2.98 23.17 26.61
CA ILE A 514 -3.17 23.04 28.05
C ILE A 514 -3.22 21.56 28.39
N THR A 515 -2.32 21.16 29.28
CA THR A 515 -2.36 19.85 29.91
C THR A 515 -2.83 20.03 31.35
N MET A 516 -3.80 19.24 31.77
CA MET A 516 -4.37 19.30 33.12
C MET A 516 -4.56 17.90 33.69
N GLU A 517 -4.28 17.74 34.97
CA GLU A 517 -4.62 16.54 35.73
C GLU A 517 -5.95 16.78 36.46
N THR A 518 -6.88 15.85 36.36
CA THR A 518 -8.21 16.00 36.96
C THR A 518 -8.43 15.03 38.13
N VAL A 519 -9.29 15.41 39.08
CA VAL A 519 -9.75 14.58 40.20
C VAL A 519 -11.24 14.29 39.98
N PRO A 520 -11.76 13.06 40.21
CA PRO A 520 -11.17 11.95 40.97
C PRO A 520 -10.35 10.91 40.19
N ASN A 521 -10.23 11.04 38.87
CA ASN A 521 -9.61 10.00 38.04
C ASN A 521 -8.07 10.07 37.96
N TYR A 522 -7.46 11.15 38.47
CA TYR A 522 -6.03 11.46 38.37
C TYR A 522 -5.52 11.36 36.91
N ALA A 523 -6.41 11.65 35.96
CA ALA A 523 -6.15 11.48 34.54
C ALA A 523 -5.53 12.75 33.95
N GLN A 524 -4.63 12.56 32.99
CA GLN A 524 -3.96 13.65 32.30
C GLN A 524 -4.65 13.91 30.97
N TYR A 525 -5.18 15.12 30.81
CA TYR A 525 -5.81 15.57 29.58
C TYR A 525 -4.98 16.64 28.90
N GLU A 526 -5.05 16.66 27.58
CA GLU A 526 -4.51 17.69 26.74
C GLU A 526 -5.61 18.28 25.87
N GLY A 527 -5.73 19.59 25.84
CA GLY A 527 -6.60 20.31 24.92
C GLY A 527 -5.90 21.54 24.38
N MET A 528 -6.21 21.93 23.15
CA MET A 528 -5.74 23.19 22.61
C MET A 528 -6.79 24.27 22.91
N ILE A 529 -6.35 25.45 23.35
CA ILE A 529 -7.19 26.63 23.55
C ILE A 529 -6.69 27.71 22.62
N THR A 530 -7.57 28.19 21.77
CA THR A 530 -7.33 29.36 20.94
C THR A 530 -7.68 30.60 21.73
N LYS A 531 -6.70 31.48 21.96
CA LYS A 531 -6.92 32.84 22.47
C LYS A 531 -6.94 33.80 21.30
N ASN A 532 -8.04 34.53 21.15
CA ASN A 532 -8.05 35.68 20.27
C ASN A 532 -7.29 36.84 20.94
N LEU A 533 -6.23 37.33 20.30
CA LEU A 533 -5.35 38.34 20.89
C LEU A 533 -5.92 39.76 20.81
N LYS A 534 -6.99 39.98 20.02
CA LYS A 534 -7.67 41.29 19.89
C LYS A 534 -8.70 41.53 20.99
N ASP A 535 -9.48 40.52 21.34
CA ASP A 535 -10.55 40.63 22.35
C ASP A 535 -10.31 39.81 23.62
N SER A 536 -9.19 39.07 23.69
CA SER A 536 -8.79 38.22 24.81
C SER A 536 -9.78 37.10 25.16
N THR A 537 -10.61 36.69 24.21
CA THR A 537 -11.49 35.51 24.36
C THR A 537 -10.72 34.20 24.19
N TYR A 538 -11.22 33.13 24.82
CA TYR A 538 -10.62 31.79 24.79
C TYR A 538 -11.65 30.77 24.28
N GLU A 539 -11.27 29.94 23.33
CA GLU A 539 -12.09 28.85 22.81
C GLU A 539 -11.30 27.54 22.81
N VAL A 540 -11.92 26.44 23.21
CA VAL A 540 -11.30 25.12 23.07
C VAL A 540 -11.27 24.77 21.58
N PHE A 541 -10.08 24.52 21.07
CA PHE A 541 -9.80 24.22 19.68
C PHE A 541 -9.57 22.71 19.53
N HIS A 542 -10.38 22.06 18.69
CA HIS A 542 -10.34 20.62 18.44
C HIS A 542 -10.65 19.74 19.68
N ASP A 543 -10.52 18.43 19.49
CA ASP A 543 -10.83 17.41 20.51
C ASP A 543 -9.83 17.41 21.66
N ILE A 544 -10.33 17.18 22.87
CA ILE A 544 -9.51 16.93 24.07
C ILE A 544 -9.00 15.48 24.03
N SER A 545 -7.69 15.33 24.20
CA SER A 545 -6.97 14.06 24.24
C SER A 545 -6.71 13.64 25.69
N ARG A 546 -6.76 12.34 25.97
CA ARG A 546 -6.28 11.78 27.24
C ARG A 546 -4.91 11.15 27.01
N LEU A 547 -3.93 11.55 27.81
CA LEU A 547 -2.52 11.20 27.65
C LEU A 547 -2.15 9.91 28.40
N ASP A 548 -2.93 9.52 29.41
CA ASP A 548 -2.71 8.33 30.23
C ASP A 548 -3.68 7.18 29.91
N ARG A 549 -3.29 5.94 30.21
CA ARG A 549 -4.16 4.77 30.07
C ARG A 549 -5.32 4.84 31.07
N TYR A 550 -6.55 4.79 30.57
CA TYR A 550 -7.77 4.84 31.39
C TYR A 550 -8.28 3.48 31.92
N GLY A 551 -7.70 2.37 31.47
CA GLY A 551 -7.98 1.02 31.99
C GLY A 551 -9.47 0.71 32.17
N ASN A 552 -9.85 0.23 33.36
CA ASN A 552 -11.24 -0.06 33.74
C ASN A 552 -12.00 1.14 34.34
N GLN A 553 -11.36 2.31 34.44
CA GLN A 553 -11.97 3.50 35.04
C GLN A 553 -13.25 3.91 34.31
N SER A 554 -13.36 3.63 33.01
CA SER A 554 -14.50 4.02 32.17
C SER A 554 -15.36 2.83 31.73
N SER A 555 -15.33 1.71 32.48
CA SER A 555 -15.99 0.44 32.09
C SER A 555 -17.52 0.55 31.97
N CYS A 556 -18.15 1.32 32.84
CA CYS A 556 -19.60 1.57 32.83
C CYS A 556 -20.13 2.20 31.53
N VAL A 557 -19.29 2.93 30.78
CA VAL A 557 -19.68 3.56 29.51
C VAL A 557 -19.12 2.83 28.28
N SER A 558 -18.28 1.81 28.46
CA SER A 558 -17.47 1.24 27.37
C SER A 558 -18.28 0.57 26.26
N LYS A 559 -19.51 0.13 26.54
CA LYS A 559 -20.39 -0.54 25.58
C LYS A 559 -21.33 0.42 24.85
N LEU A 560 -21.81 1.47 25.53
CA LEU A 560 -22.84 2.37 25.00
C LEU A 560 -22.28 3.70 24.48
N TYR A 561 -21.15 4.17 25.04
CA TYR A 561 -20.54 5.46 24.71
C TYR A 561 -19.01 5.36 24.65
N PRO A 562 -18.46 4.65 23.65
CA PRO A 562 -17.03 4.39 23.55
C PRO A 562 -16.19 5.68 23.45
N ASP A 563 -16.71 6.74 22.84
CA ASP A 563 -16.01 8.03 22.66
C ASP A 563 -15.86 8.81 23.97
N LEU A 564 -16.72 8.55 24.96
CA LEU A 564 -16.65 9.17 26.29
C LEU A 564 -15.70 8.43 27.24
N ARG A 565 -15.14 7.29 26.83
CA ARG A 565 -14.24 6.49 27.68
C ARG A 565 -13.02 7.26 28.13
N LYS A 566 -12.49 8.14 27.28
CA LYS A 566 -11.37 9.01 27.65
C LYS A 566 -11.71 9.91 28.83
N PHE A 567 -12.96 10.36 28.99
CA PHE A 567 -13.35 11.32 30.03
C PHE A 567 -13.98 10.67 31.27
N CYS A 568 -14.64 9.52 31.10
CA CYS A 568 -15.50 8.95 32.14
C CYS A 568 -14.68 8.21 33.21
N TYR A 569 -14.99 8.53 34.47
CA TYR A 569 -14.61 7.74 35.64
C TYR A 569 -15.88 7.22 36.30
N CYS A 570 -16.05 5.91 36.28
CA CYS A 570 -17.19 5.22 36.84
C CYS A 570 -17.22 5.43 38.36
N LYS A 571 -18.42 5.67 38.88
CA LYS A 571 -18.66 5.82 40.31
C LYS A 571 -18.45 4.52 41.07
#